data_AF-A0A6P0MA54-F1
#
_entry.id   AF-A0A6P0MA54-F1
#
_cell.length_a   1.000
_cell.length_b   1.000
_cell.length_c   1.000
_cell.angle_alpha   90.00
_cell.angle_beta   90.00
_cell.angle_gamma   90.00
#
_symmetry.space_group_name_H-M   'P 1'
#
loop_
_entity.id
_entity.type
_entity.pdbx_description
1 polymer ?
#
loop_
_entity_poly.entity_id
_entity_poly.type
_entity_poly.pdbx_seq_one_letter_code
_entity_poly.pdbx_strand_id
1 'polypeptide(L)'
;VFVKLIIDCHTDPTELEQSADLVAAVSPEIPVFLQPVTPVEGSGQPIVAPTPEQVLAWQALMKRSLQQVRVLPQTHKMIGQL
;
A
#
# COMPACT_ATOMS: atom_id res chain seq x y z
N VAL A 1 10.62 2.32 -13.71
CA VAL A 1 10.02 3.18 -12.65
C VAL A 1 8.95 2.36 -11.94
N PHE A 2 8.71 2.59 -10.65
CA PHE A 2 7.63 1.97 -9.88
C PHE A 2 7.07 2.99 -8.88
N VAL A 3 5.87 2.72 -8.36
CA VAL A 3 5.25 3.53 -7.31
C VAL A 3 5.02 2.67 -6.07
N LYS A 4 5.26 3.24 -4.90
CA LYS A 4 5.00 2.59 -3.61
C LYS A 4 4.03 3.44 -2.81
N LEU A 5 2.97 2.81 -2.34
CA LEU A 5 1.97 3.44 -1.47
C LEU A 5 2.06 2.81 -0.09
N ILE A 6 2.23 3.64 0.93
CA ILE A 6 2.16 3.20 2.32
C ILE A 6 0.70 3.24 2.76
N ILE A 7 0.20 2.14 3.33
CA ILE A 7 -1.20 2.01 3.73
C ILE A 7 -1.30 1.63 5.21
N ASP A 8 -2.19 2.30 5.94
CA ASP A 8 -2.62 1.95 7.30
C ASP A 8 -4.10 1.56 7.31
N CYS A 9 -4.66 1.19 8.47
CA CYS A 9 -6.06 0.78 8.58
C CYS A 9 -7.09 1.88 8.30
N HIS A 10 -6.67 3.15 8.26
CA HIS A 10 -7.49 4.34 8.01
C HIS A 10 -7.39 4.86 6.57
N THR A 11 -6.50 4.28 5.74
CA THR A 11 -6.37 4.62 4.31
C THR A 11 -7.74 4.69 3.63
N ASP A 12 -8.04 5.85 3.04
CA ASP A 12 -9.29 6.07 2.30
C ASP A 12 -9.21 5.35 0.94
N PRO A 13 -10.15 4.44 0.62
CA PRO A 13 -10.20 3.80 -0.69
C PRO A 13 -10.28 4.78 -1.86
N THR A 14 -10.88 5.96 -1.68
CA THR A 14 -10.98 6.97 -2.74
C THR A 14 -9.63 7.59 -3.09
N GLU A 15 -8.72 7.75 -2.11
CA GLU A 15 -7.34 8.18 -2.36
C GLU A 15 -6.55 7.10 -3.13
N LEU A 16 -6.85 5.82 -2.90
CA LEU A 16 -6.25 4.71 -3.64
C LEU A 16 -6.71 4.66 -5.10
N GLU A 17 -8.00 4.94 -5.36
CA GLU A 17 -8.53 5.09 -6.72
C GLU A 17 -7.84 6.24 -7.45
N GLN A 18 -7.80 7.42 -6.83
CA GLN A 18 -7.12 8.60 -7.39
C GLN A 18 -5.64 8.31 -7.66
N SER A 19 -4.96 7.63 -6.74
CA SER A 19 -3.57 7.22 -6.91
C SER A 19 -3.40 6.26 -8.10
N ALA A 20 -4.33 5.31 -8.27
CA ALA A 20 -4.30 4.39 -9.40
C ALA A 20 -4.50 5.13 -10.73
N ASP A 21 -5.41 6.09 -10.78
CA ASP A 21 -5.68 6.90 -11.97
C ASP A 21 -4.50 7.79 -12.34
N LEU A 22 -3.83 8.40 -11.35
CA LEU A 22 -2.60 9.17 -11.56
C LEU A 22 -1.48 8.32 -12.16
N VAL A 23 -1.30 7.09 -11.67
CA VAL A 23 -0.29 6.17 -12.22
C VAL A 23 -0.68 5.72 -13.62
N ALA A 24 -1.95 5.35 -13.84
CA ALA A 24 -2.45 4.88 -15.12
C ALA A 24 -2.36 5.96 -16.22
N ALA A 25 -2.55 7.24 -15.86
CA ALA A 25 -2.39 8.37 -16.76
C ALA A 25 -0.95 8.50 -17.28
N VAL A 26 0.05 8.04 -16.53
CA VAL A 26 1.45 7.94 -16.99
C VAL A 26 1.65 6.63 -17.77
N SER A 27 1.34 5.49 -17.16
CA SER A 27 1.25 4.19 -17.81
C SER A 27 0.66 3.13 -16.86
N PRO A 28 -0.35 2.34 -17.29
CA PRO A 28 -0.93 1.29 -16.47
C PRO A 28 0.01 0.08 -16.25
N GLU A 29 1.15 0.03 -16.95
CA GLU A 29 2.18 -1.02 -16.79
C GLU A 29 3.12 -0.75 -15.62
N ILE A 30 3.12 0.48 -15.06
CA ILE A 30 3.97 0.84 -13.93
C ILE A 30 3.60 -0.03 -12.72
N PRO A 31 4.56 -0.79 -12.16
CA PRO A 31 4.29 -1.59 -10.98
C PRO A 31 3.97 -0.71 -9.77
N VAL A 32 2.88 -1.05 -9.07
CA VAL A 32 2.49 -0.45 -7.80
C VAL A 32 2.65 -1.46 -6.67
N PHE A 33 3.30 -1.01 -5.60
CA PHE A 33 3.48 -1.78 -4.36
C PHE A 33 2.69 -1.14 -3.24
N LEU A 34 1.69 -1.86 -2.74
CA LEU A 34 1.01 -1.57 -1.48
C LEU A 34 1.89 -2.09 -0.34
N GLN A 35 2.37 -1.20 0.52
CA GLN A 35 3.19 -1.54 1.68
C GLN A 35 2.43 -1.20 2.96
N PRO A 36 1.83 -2.20 3.63
CA PRO A 36 1.27 -2.02 4.96
C PRO A 36 2.27 -1.40 5.93
N VAL A 37 1.82 -0.44 6.73
CA VAL A 37 2.59 0.02 7.89
C VAL A 37 2.85 -1.16 8.83
N THR A 38 4.03 -1.19 9.42
CA THR A 38 4.39 -2.15 10.46
C THR A 38 4.43 -1.39 11.78
N PRO A 39 3.62 -1.76 12.78
CA PRO A 39 3.66 -1.10 14.08
C PRO A 39 5.07 -1.19 14.66
N VAL A 40 5.64 -0.06 15.05
CA VAL A 40 6.93 0.00 15.76
C VAL A 40 6.67 0.55 17.16
N GLU A 41 7.13 -0.18 18.17
CA GLU A 41 7.06 0.26 19.57
C GLU A 41 7.80 1.60 19.75
N GLY A 42 7.21 2.54 20.49
CA GLY A 42 7.82 3.84 20.81
C GLY A 42 7.48 5.01 19.88
N SER A 43 6.62 4.82 18.87
CA SER A 43 6.24 5.86 17.89
C SER A 43 5.27 6.94 18.40
N GLY A 44 4.86 6.91 19.68
CA GLY A 44 4.03 7.94 20.31
C GLY A 44 2.56 7.98 19.84
N GLN A 45 2.24 7.40 18.68
CA GLN A 45 0.90 7.20 18.17
C GLN A 45 0.70 5.73 17.77
N PRO A 46 -0.49 5.15 17.98
CA PRO A 46 -0.77 3.79 17.56
C PRO A 46 -0.85 3.75 16.03
N ILE A 47 0.27 3.39 15.38
CA ILE A 47 0.28 3.02 13.96
C ILE A 47 -0.35 1.63 13.86
N VAL A 48 -1.53 1.55 13.25
CA VAL A 48 -2.27 0.29 13.11
C VAL A 48 -2.19 -0.18 11.67
N ALA A 49 -1.65 -1.39 11.49
CA ALA A 49 -1.62 -2.04 10.19
C ALA A 49 -3.04 -2.33 9.68
N PRO A 50 -3.29 -2.26 8.36
CA PRO A 50 -4.55 -2.69 7.80
C PRO A 50 -4.76 -4.19 7.98
N THR A 51 -6.02 -4.63 8.05
CA THR A 51 -6.32 -6.07 8.07
C THR A 51 -5.98 -6.73 6.73
N PRO A 52 -5.76 -8.06 6.70
CA PRO A 52 -5.57 -8.78 5.44
C PRO A 52 -6.71 -8.56 4.45
N GLU A 53 -7.96 -8.48 4.92
CA GLU A 53 -9.15 -8.24 4.10
C GLU A 53 -9.12 -6.84 3.47
N GLN A 54 -8.74 -5.81 4.23
CA GLN A 54 -8.57 -4.45 3.70
C GLN A 54 -7.51 -4.44 2.60
N VAL A 55 -6.35 -5.06 2.84
CA VAL A 55 -5.25 -5.12 1.88
C VAL A 55 -5.67 -5.81 0.59
N LEU A 56 -6.39 -6.94 0.67
CA LEU A 56 -6.89 -7.64 -0.51
C LEU A 56 -7.94 -6.82 -1.26
N ALA A 57 -8.85 -6.16 -0.55
CA ALA A 57 -9.87 -5.30 -1.15
C ALA A 57 -9.23 -4.13 -1.91
N TRP A 58 -8.24 -3.46 -1.30
CA TRP A 58 -7.51 -2.36 -1.91
C TRP A 58 -6.65 -2.81 -3.09
N GLN A 59 -5.99 -3.96 -2.99
CA GLN A 59 -5.26 -4.53 -4.12
C GLN A 59 -6.21 -4.81 -5.30
N ALA A 60 -7.38 -5.39 -5.04
CA ALA A 60 -8.39 -5.65 -6.06
C ALA A 60 -8.95 -4.36 -6.67
N LEU A 61 -9.15 -3.33 -5.84
CA LEU A 61 -9.60 -2.01 -6.26
C LEU A 61 -8.63 -1.38 -7.27
N MET A 62 -7.35 -1.27 -6.92
CA MET A 62 -6.34 -0.66 -7.77
C MET A 62 -6.08 -1.44 -9.07
N LYS A 63 -6.23 -2.78 -9.04
CA LYS A 63 -6.10 -3.64 -10.23
C LYS A 63 -7.15 -3.37 -11.31
N ARG A 64 -8.20 -2.59 -11.01
CA ARG A 64 -9.16 -2.14 -12.03
C ARG A 64 -8.52 -1.20 -13.05
N SER A 65 -7.55 -0.38 -12.63
CA SER A 65 -6.88 0.61 -13.47
C SER A 65 -5.42 0.23 -13.81
N LEU A 66 -4.80 -0.67 -13.05
CA LEU A 66 -3.36 -0.98 -13.14
C LEU A 66 -3.08 -2.47 -13.38
N GLN A 67 -2.09 -2.78 -14.22
CA GLN A 67 -1.76 -4.17 -14.57
C GLN A 67 -1.02 -4.92 -13.46
N GLN A 68 -0.22 -4.21 -12.66
CA GLN A 68 0.66 -4.81 -11.66
C GLN A 68 0.51 -4.12 -10.30
N VAL A 69 -0.31 -4.70 -9.43
CA VAL A 69 -0.45 -4.27 -8.03
C VAL A 69 -0.03 -5.42 -7.11
N ARG A 70 1.03 -5.21 -6.33
CA ARG A 70 1.61 -6.20 -5.42
C ARG A 70 1.56 -5.68 -3.98
N VAL A 71 1.52 -6.59 -3.02
CA VAL A 71 1.61 -6.26 -1.59
C VAL A 71 3.00 -6.67 -1.11
N LEU A 72 3.71 -5.77 -0.42
CA LEU A 72 5.05 -6.03 0.12
C LEU A 72 5.12 -5.61 1.60
N PRO A 73 5.52 -6.50 2.54
CA PRO A 73 5.70 -6.13 3.94
C PRO A 73 7.03 -5.37 4.16
N GLN A 74 7.18 -4.72 5.33
CA GLN A 74 8.47 -4.13 5.75
C GLN A 74 9.36 -5.17 6.42
N THR A 75 10.04 -5.99 5.60
CA THR A 75 10.87 -7.10 6.12
C THR A 75 11.95 -6.63 7.10
N HIS A 76 12.60 -5.49 6.85
CA HIS A 76 13.64 -4.94 7.74
C HIS A 76 13.11 -4.68 9.16
N LYS A 77 11.91 -4.09 9.31
CA LYS A 77 11.25 -3.92 10.61
C LYS A 77 10.96 -5.25 11.30
N MET A 78 10.51 -6.25 10.54
CA MET A 78 10.22 -7.59 11.07
C MET A 78 11.47 -8.34 11.58
N ILE A 79 12.65 -8.06 11.00
CA ILE A 79 13.92 -8.68 11.40
C ILE A 79 14.78 -7.80 12.33
N GLY A 80 14.21 -6.70 12.85
CA GLY A 80 14.90 -5.82 13.81
C GLY A 80 15.99 -4.93 13.20
N GLN A 81 15.91 -4.63 11.90
CA GLN A 81 16.80 -3.70 11.21
C GLN A 81 16.07 -2.38 10.94
N LEU A 82 16.67 -1.27 11.37
CA LEU A 82 16.10 0.08 11.23
C LEU A 82 16.54 0.77 9.93
#